data_AF-A0A3B8I740-F1
#
_entry.id   AF-A0A3B8I740-F1
#
_cell.length_a   1.000
_cell.length_b   1.000
_cell.length_c   1.000
_cell.angle_alpha   90.00
_cell.angle_beta   90.00
_cell.angle_gamma   90.00
#
_symmetry.space_group_name_H-M   'P 1'
#
loop_
_entity.id
_entity.type
_entity.pdbx_description
1 polymer ?
#
loop_
_entity_poly.entity_id
_entity_poly.type
_entity_poly.pdbx_seq_one_letter_code
_entity_poly.pdbx_strand_id
1 'polypeptide(L)'
;MFEEYDEGLKFLSEALYFFQAQPEFPVPGQPDAEYQQHLSFELVKLTYQEMHSLWTALGAKYVPSVLFKVRMLSFQNAKGTVIAEIEGVQPEGGIRN
;
A
#
# COMPACT_ATOMS: atom_id res chain seq x y z
N MET A 1 -23.09 25.84 -18.10
CA MET A 1 -22.73 25.82 -16.67
C MET A 1 -22.90 24.42 -16.04
N PHE A 2 -22.83 23.34 -16.82
CA PHE A 2 -22.84 21.96 -16.31
C PHE A 2 -21.59 21.16 -16.72
N GLU A 3 -20.74 21.72 -17.59
CA GLU A 3 -19.57 21.01 -18.12
C GLU A 3 -18.55 20.69 -17.02
N GLU A 4 -18.36 21.60 -16.05
CA GLU A 4 -17.40 21.40 -14.95
C GLU A 4 -17.78 20.25 -14.00
N TYR A 5 -19.07 19.97 -13.81
CA TYR A 5 -19.49 18.90 -12.90
C TYR A 5 -19.33 17.52 -13.53
N ASP A 6 -19.78 17.36 -14.77
CA ASP A 6 -19.60 16.10 -15.50
C ASP A 6 -18.13 15.81 -15.80
N GLU A 7 -17.35 16.85 -16.09
CA GLU A 7 -15.91 16.74 -16.24
C GLU A 7 -15.22 16.41 -14.91
N GLY A 8 -15.64 17.03 -13.80
CA GLY A 8 -15.19 16.68 -12.46
C GLY A 8 -15.48 15.23 -12.08
N LEU A 9 -16.65 14.70 -12.47
CA LEU A 9 -16.99 13.29 -12.27
C LEU A 9 -16.12 12.35 -13.11
N LYS A 10 -15.78 12.72 -14.35
CA LYS A 10 -14.83 11.95 -15.16
C LYS A 10 -13.47 11.89 -14.48
N PHE A 11 -12.93 13.03 -14.03
CA PHE A 11 -11.66 13.05 -13.31
C PHE A 11 -11.70 12.23 -12.02
N LEU A 12 -12.78 12.31 -11.25
CA LEU A 12 -12.95 11.49 -10.05
C LEU A 12 -12.96 9.99 -10.37
N SER A 13 -13.66 9.60 -11.46
CA SER A 13 -13.71 8.21 -11.91
C SER A 13 -12.35 7.70 -12.38
N GLU A 14 -11.61 8.50 -13.14
CA GLU A 14 -10.24 8.15 -13.59
C GLU A 14 -9.28 8.03 -12.41
N ALA A 15 -9.33 8.96 -11.46
CA ALA A 15 -8.52 8.90 -10.25
C ALA A 15 -8.86 7.65 -9.42
N LEU A 16 -10.15 7.34 -9.25
CA LEU A 16 -10.61 6.13 -8.58
C LEU A 16 -10.08 4.87 -9.26
N TYR A 17 -10.20 4.81 -10.59
CA TYR A 17 -9.70 3.67 -11.37
C TYR A 17 -8.19 3.52 -11.23
N PHE A 18 -7.44 4.62 -11.30
CA PHE A 18 -5.99 4.61 -11.12
C PHE A 18 -5.57 4.02 -9.77
N PHE A 19 -6.16 4.49 -8.66
CA PHE A 19 -5.82 4.01 -7.32
C PHE A 19 -6.32 2.58 -7.04
N GLN A 20 -7.37 2.12 -7.73
CA GLN A 20 -7.83 0.73 -7.63
C GLN A 20 -6.96 -0.23 -8.46
N ALA A 21 -6.48 0.21 -9.62
CA ALA A 21 -5.66 -0.62 -10.51
C ALA A 21 -4.25 -0.86 -9.96
N GLN A 22 -3.65 0.15 -9.31
CA GLN A 22 -2.36 0.04 -8.66
C GLN A 22 -2.46 0.56 -7.22
N PRO A 23 -2.77 -0.30 -6.24
CA PRO A 23 -2.91 0.15 -4.85
C PRO A 23 -1.57 0.39 -4.16
N GLU A 24 -0.44 -0.06 -4.73
CA GLU A 24 0.89 0.06 -4.15
C GLU A 24 1.80 0.97 -4.99
N PHE A 25 2.39 1.98 -4.34
CA PHE A 25 3.29 2.93 -4.98
C PHE A 25 4.65 2.92 -4.29
N PRO A 26 5.77 2.77 -5.03
CA PRO A 26 7.09 2.94 -4.46
C PRO A 26 7.32 4.41 -4.08
N VAL A 27 7.94 4.66 -2.93
CA VAL A 27 8.30 6.03 -2.52
C VAL A 27 9.49 6.52 -3.36
N PRO A 28 9.35 7.60 -4.15
CA PRO A 28 10.45 8.10 -4.98
C PRO A 28 11.54 8.73 -4.08
N GLY A 29 12.79 8.28 -4.24
CA GLY A 29 13.95 8.88 -3.56
C GLY A 29 14.82 7.93 -2.73
N GLN A 30 14.49 6.63 -2.66
CA GLN A 30 15.37 5.64 -2.03
C GLN A 30 15.79 4.53 -3.01
N PRO A 31 16.71 4.82 -3.96
CA PRO A 31 17.27 3.79 -4.84
C PRO A 31 18.21 2.81 -4.13
N ASP A 32 18.69 3.13 -2.91
CA ASP A 32 19.75 2.38 -2.21
C ASP A 32 19.44 2.08 -0.73
N ALA A 33 18.17 2.22 -0.31
CA ALA A 33 17.80 1.82 1.03
C ALA A 33 17.66 0.29 1.08
N GLU A 34 18.29 -0.35 2.07
CA GLU A 34 18.07 -1.76 2.45
C GLU A 34 16.58 -2.09 2.69
N TYR A 35 15.75 -1.04 2.78
CA TYR A 35 14.31 -1.05 3.00
C TYR A 35 13.61 -0.36 1.82
N GLN A 36 12.90 -1.10 0.98
CA GLN A 36 12.02 -0.49 -0.03
C GLN A 36 10.74 -0.03 0.66
N GLN A 37 10.46 1.27 0.58
CA GLN A 37 9.23 1.85 1.12
C GLN A 37 8.15 1.90 0.05
N HIS A 38 7.00 1.34 0.36
CA HIS A 38 5.81 1.34 -0.49
C HIS A 38 4.65 1.99 0.25
N LEU A 39 3.81 2.73 -0.48
CA LEU A 39 2.55 3.26 0.01
C LEU A 39 1.42 2.39 -0.51
N SER A 40 0.62 1.84 0.39
CA SER A 40 -0.62 1.15 0.02
C SER A 40 -1.84 2.06 0.21
N PHE A 41 -2.75 2.03 -0.76
CA PHE A 41 -3.99 2.81 -0.77
C PHE A 41 -5.19 1.87 -0.65
N GLU A 42 -5.95 1.99 0.43
CA GLU A 42 -7.14 1.19 0.71
C GLU A 42 -8.39 2.06 0.58
N LEU A 43 -9.33 1.68 -0.29
CA LEU A 43 -10.61 2.37 -0.42
C LEU A 43 -11.44 2.19 0.87
N VAL A 44 -11.86 3.30 1.47
CA VAL A 44 -12.69 3.30 2.68
C VAL A 44 -14.15 3.46 2.28
N LYS A 45 -14.98 2.49 2.71
CA LYS A 45 -16.44 2.58 2.57
C LYS A 45 -17.00 3.28 3.80
N LEU A 46 -17.53 4.49 3.60
CA LEU A 46 -18.24 5.21 4.65
C LEU A 46 -19.72 4.83 4.62
N THR A 47 -20.31 4.70 5.81
CA THR A 47 -21.77 4.70 5.98
C THR A 47 -22.33 6.09 5.73
N TYR A 48 -23.64 6.20 5.49
CA TYR A 48 -24.31 7.50 5.33
C TYR A 48 -24.11 8.42 6.54
N GLN A 49 -24.08 7.86 7.75
CA GLN A 49 -23.94 8.62 8.98
C GLN A 49 -22.51 9.16 9.16
N GLU A 50 -21.49 8.36 8.87
CA GLU A 50 -20.09 8.81 8.87
C GLU A 50 -19.85 9.87 7.80
N MET A 51 -20.37 9.66 6.58
CA MET A 51 -20.29 10.62 5.49
C MET A 51 -20.95 11.96 5.88
N HIS A 52 -22.16 11.92 6.43
CA HIS A 52 -22.85 13.13 6.89
C HIS A 52 -22.05 13.84 8.00
N SER A 53 -21.52 13.08 8.96
CA SER A 53 -20.74 13.64 10.07
C SER A 53 -19.46 14.30 9.57
N LEU A 54 -18.78 13.70 8.59
CA LEU A 54 -17.58 14.26 7.96
C LEU A 54 -17.86 15.62 7.32
N TRP A 55 -18.89 15.71 6.46
CA TRP A 55 -19.22 16.96 5.76
C TRP A 55 -19.74 18.04 6.72
N THR A 56 -20.53 17.66 7.72
CA THR A 56 -20.98 18.57 8.79
C THR A 56 -19.80 19.11 9.59
N ALA A 57 -18.83 18.27 9.96
CA ALA A 57 -17.62 18.70 10.68
C ALA A 57 -16.73 19.63 9.84
N LEU A 58 -16.70 19.45 8.52
CA LEU A 58 -16.00 20.33 7.58
C LEU A 58 -16.75 21.64 7.29
N GLY A 59 -18.01 21.79 7.74
CA GLY A 59 -18.85 22.94 7.43
C GLY A 59 -19.17 23.10 5.94
N ALA A 60 -19.07 22.02 5.17
CA ALA A 60 -19.18 22.03 3.72
C ALA A 60 -20.41 21.26 3.23
N LYS A 61 -20.95 21.66 2.08
CA LYS A 61 -22.02 20.92 1.41
C LYS A 61 -21.46 19.62 0.83
N TYR A 62 -22.24 18.55 0.92
CA TYR A 62 -21.90 17.27 0.28
C TYR A 62 -21.62 17.45 -1.21
N VAL A 63 -20.50 16.86 -1.65
CA VAL A 63 -20.13 16.67 -3.06
C VAL A 63 -19.67 15.22 -3.27
N PRO A 64 -19.71 14.69 -4.50
CA PRO A 64 -19.17 13.37 -4.81
C PRO A 64 -17.70 13.27 -4.39
N SER A 65 -17.38 12.32 -3.52
CA SER A 65 -16.05 12.16 -2.93
C SER A 65 -15.73 10.71 -2.65
N VAL A 66 -14.45 10.38 -2.69
CA VAL A 66 -13.93 9.05 -2.33
C VAL A 66 -12.87 9.20 -1.24
N LEU A 67 -12.90 8.33 -0.22
CA LEU A 67 -11.92 8.32 0.86
C LEU A 67 -10.96 7.14 0.71
N PHE A 68 -9.68 7.42 0.77
CA PHE A 68 -8.62 6.41 0.79
C PHE A 68 -7.86 6.47 2.11
N LYS A 69 -7.57 5.29 2.66
CA LYS A 69 -6.63 5.12 3.75
C LYS A 69 -5.27 4.80 3.16
N VAL A 70 -4.28 5.62 3.46
CA VAL A 70 -2.89 5.43 3.02
C VAL A 70 -2.09 4.78 4.14
N ARG A 71 -1.32 3.74 3.84
CA ARG A 71 -0.38 3.12 4.77
C ARG A 71 1.00 3.06 4.13
N MET A 72 2.03 3.19 4.96
CA MET A 72 3.41 2.98 4.52
C MET A 72 3.87 1.59 4.96
N LEU A 73 4.38 0.82 4.01
CA LEU A 73 4.98 -0.49 4.19
C LEU A 73 6.49 -0.37 3.95
N SER A 74 7.29 -0.95 4.83
CA SER A 74 8.75 -1.02 4.67
C SER A 74 9.14 -2.48 4.47
N PHE A 75 9.58 -2.82 3.27
CA PHE A 75 10.06 -4.16 2.95
C PHE A 75 11.58 -4.23 3.13
N GLN A 76 12.03 -5.06 4.06
CA GLN A 76 13.44 -5.44 4.12
C GLN A 76 13.75 -6.29 2.91
N ASN A 77 14.74 -5.87 2.12
CA ASN A 77 15.28 -6.72 1.06
C ASN A 77 16.16 -7.79 1.74
N ALA A 78 15.52 -8.75 2.40
CA ALA A 78 16.19 -9.97 2.81
C ALA A 78 16.52 -10.72 1.51
N LYS A 79 17.66 -10.38 0.90
CA LYS A 79 18.39 -11.34 0.06
C LYS A 79 18.44 -12.59 0.91
N GLY A 80 17.67 -13.60 0.52
CA GLY A 80 17.63 -14.87 1.21
C GLY A 80 19.04 -15.40 1.26
N THR A 81 19.70 -15.22 2.39
CA THR A 81 20.80 -16.09 2.77
C THR A 81 20.12 -17.43 2.96
N VAL A 82 20.15 -18.24 1.91
CA VAL A 82 19.96 -19.68 2.03
C VAL A 82 20.99 -20.10 3.07
N ILE A 83 20.55 -20.27 4.32
CA ILE A 83 21.32 -20.98 5.32
C ILE A 83 21.39 -22.40 4.78
N ALA A 84 22.50 -22.73 4.12
CA ALA A 84 22.80 -24.10 3.76
C ALA A 84 22.66 -24.92 5.05
N GLU A 85 21.70 -25.85 5.05
CA GLU A 85 21.53 -26.81 6.13
C GLU A 85 22.90 -27.44 6.38
N ILE A 86 23.38 -27.35 7.63
CA ILE A 86 24.60 -28.01 8.06
C ILE A 86 24.40 -29.52 7.88
N GLU A 87 24.96 -30.06 6.79
CA GLU A 87 25.09 -31.50 6.59
C GLU A 87 25.76 -32.11 7.82
N GLY A 88 25.09 -33.09 8.41
CA GLY A 88 25.31 -33.58 9.76
C GLY A 88 26.78 -33.81 10.13
N VAL A 89 27.17 -33.22 11.26
CA VAL A 89 28.35 -33.66 12.02
C VAL A 89 28.14 -35.12 12.41
N GLN A 90 28.79 -36.04 11.70
CA GLN A 90 28.96 -37.42 12.15
C GLN A 90 30.07 -37.44 13.22
N PRO A 91 29.83 -38.01 14.41
CA PRO A 91 30.83 -38.06 15.47
C PRO A 91 31.93 -39.09 15.15
N GLU A 92 33.17 -38.60 15.17
CA GLU A 92 34.41 -39.22 15.64
C GLU A 92 34.39 -40.73 15.96
N GLY A 93 35.31 -41.50 15.36
CA GLY A 93 35.92 -42.66 16.02
C GLY A 93 35.93 -43.97 15.25
N GLY A 94 37.09 -44.33 14.69
CA GLY A 94 37.31 -45.65 14.09
C GLY A 94 38.71 -45.87 13.55
N ILE A 95 39.71 -45.98 14.44
CA ILE A 95 41.04 -46.55 14.17
C ILE A 95 40.91 -47.96 13.58
N ARG A 96 41.71 -48.28 12.54
CA ARG A 96 42.21 -49.59 12.02
C ARG A 96 42.37 -49.48 10.49
N ASN A 97 43.40 -49.96 9.80
CA ASN A 97 44.57 -50.80 10.06
C ASN A 97 45.62 -50.45 9.00
#